data_AF-A0A259PN68-F1
#
_entry.id   AF-A0A259PN68-F1
#
_cell.length_a   1.000
_cell.length_b   1.000
_cell.length_c   1.000
_cell.angle_alpha   90.00
_cell.angle_beta   90.00
_cell.angle_gamma   90.00
#
_symmetry.space_group_name_H-M   'P 1'
#
loop_
_entity.id
_entity.type
_entity.pdbx_description
1 polymer ?
#
loop_
_entity_poly.entity_id
_entity_poly.type
_entity_poly.pdbx_seq_one_letter_code
_entity_poly.pdbx_strand_id
1 'polypeptide(L)'
;MPLPATEIALLTETLARQWRRVRTWVGDAVGDDVRGEPSVLPGWTVAELVAHLARAMDALAICVPANPGTAPATFAEYLGSYPDRAEEVAETARIIARQIEDAPLVWADARAAAALNEAEALGPNDVVVQGRRAPVLLSTMLVSRVLELVVHADDLLRSVRRARGSDAAPDPVDPVALNLVAEELLSIVVARGGWDLEVADARTWLRLAAGRVPYDVDTLTRALRPRFASDAVPDLGRMLPLL
;
A
#
# COMPACT_ATOMS: atom_id res chain seq x y z
N MET A 1 -17.65 -3.02 -9.80
CA MET A 1 -18.39 -4.27 -10.07
C MET A 1 -17.77 -5.34 -9.20
N PRO A 2 -18.55 -6.22 -8.53
CA PRO A 2 -17.99 -7.29 -7.71
C PRO A 2 -17.09 -8.22 -8.53
N LEU A 3 -15.95 -8.61 -7.96
CA LEU A 3 -15.03 -9.55 -8.58
C LEU A 3 -15.48 -11.00 -8.38
N PRO A 4 -15.14 -11.92 -9.30
CA PRO A 4 -15.37 -13.34 -9.10
C PRO A 4 -14.54 -13.90 -7.93
N ALA A 5 -15.00 -15.01 -7.35
CA ALA A 5 -14.38 -15.63 -6.18
C ALA A 5 -12.89 -15.99 -6.37
N THR A 6 -12.51 -16.39 -7.58
CA THR A 6 -11.12 -16.69 -7.93
C THR A 6 -10.21 -15.47 -7.81
N GLU A 7 -10.72 -14.27 -8.11
CA GLU A 7 -9.95 -13.04 -8.00
C GLU A 7 -9.78 -12.60 -6.55
N ILE A 8 -10.79 -12.80 -5.70
CA ILE A 8 -10.66 -12.56 -4.25
C ILE A 8 -9.58 -13.47 -3.64
N ALA A 9 -9.57 -14.76 -3.99
CA ALA A 9 -8.53 -15.68 -3.54
C ALA A 9 -7.12 -15.23 -3.99
N LEU A 10 -6.98 -14.75 -5.22
CA LEU A 10 -5.71 -14.22 -5.74
C LEU A 10 -5.26 -12.94 -5.01
N LEU A 11 -6.18 -12.04 -4.67
CA LEU A 11 -5.89 -10.84 -3.89
C LEU A 11 -5.42 -11.20 -2.47
N THR A 12 -6.11 -12.13 -1.81
CA THR A 12 -5.72 -12.62 -0.48
C THR A 12 -4.34 -13.28 -0.49
N GLU A 13 -4.05 -14.15 -1.47
CA GLU A 13 -2.71 -14.74 -1.61
C GLU A 13 -1.65 -13.68 -1.91
N THR A 14 -1.96 -12.68 -2.74
CA THR A 14 -1.03 -11.58 -3.05
C THR A 14 -0.71 -10.77 -1.80
N LEU A 15 -1.73 -10.47 -0.96
CA LEU A 15 -1.54 -9.83 0.34
C LEU A 15 -0.66 -10.68 1.27
N ALA A 16 -0.96 -11.98 1.40
CA ALA A 16 -0.20 -12.89 2.25
C ALA A 16 1.26 -13.06 1.78
N ARG A 17 1.50 -13.13 0.48
CA ARG A 17 2.85 -13.23 -0.11
C ARG A 17 3.65 -11.95 0.11
N GLN A 18 3.06 -10.78 -0.15
CA GLN A 18 3.71 -9.49 0.10
C GLN A 18 4.03 -9.32 1.59
N TRP A 19 3.10 -9.66 2.48
CA TRP A 19 3.34 -9.65 3.92
C TRP A 19 4.53 -10.52 4.32
N ARG A 20 4.53 -11.81 3.95
CA ARG A 20 5.62 -12.73 4.29
C ARG A 20 6.97 -12.22 3.80
N ARG A 21 7.01 -11.66 2.59
CA ARG A 21 8.22 -11.08 2.01
C ARG A 21 8.74 -9.91 2.84
N VAL A 22 7.88 -8.94 3.16
CA VAL A 22 8.28 -7.76 3.94
C VAL A 22 8.67 -8.15 5.37
N ARG A 23 7.94 -9.10 5.99
CA ARG A 23 8.18 -9.57 7.34
C ARG A 23 9.54 -10.23 7.47
N THR A 24 9.87 -11.16 6.56
CA THR A 24 11.20 -11.79 6.53
C THR A 24 12.27 -10.74 6.31
N TRP A 25 12.08 -9.85 5.33
CA TRP A 25 13.02 -8.79 5.04
C TRP A 25 13.29 -7.86 6.24
N VAL A 26 12.25 -7.47 6.99
CA VAL A 26 12.44 -6.62 8.18
C VAL A 26 13.29 -7.35 9.23
N GLY A 27 13.04 -8.64 9.47
CA GLY A 27 13.84 -9.43 10.40
C GLY A 27 15.31 -9.58 10.02
N ASP A 28 15.60 -9.57 8.71
CA ASP A 28 16.98 -9.73 8.20
C ASP A 28 17.71 -8.39 8.05
N ALA A 29 17.00 -7.32 7.64
CA ALA A 29 17.60 -6.06 7.21
C ALA A 29 17.52 -4.93 8.24
N VAL A 30 16.57 -4.97 9.18
CA VAL A 30 16.33 -3.93 10.19
C VAL A 30 16.90 -4.38 11.53
N GLY A 31 18.19 -4.12 11.73
CA GLY A 31 18.88 -4.34 13.00
C GLY A 31 18.75 -3.15 13.96
N ASP A 32 19.31 -3.31 15.16
CA ASP A 32 19.35 -2.27 16.19
C ASP A 32 20.09 -1.01 15.74
N ASP A 33 21.04 -1.16 14.81
CA ASP A 33 21.79 -0.09 14.17
C ASP A 33 20.95 0.76 13.21
N VAL A 34 19.80 0.26 12.75
CA VAL A 34 18.95 0.94 11.76
C VAL A 34 17.60 1.36 12.34
N ARG A 35 17.07 0.64 13.33
CA ARG A 35 15.70 0.85 13.84
C ARG A 35 15.44 2.28 14.34
N GLY A 36 16.45 2.91 14.95
CA GLY A 36 16.37 4.27 15.48
C GLY A 36 16.67 5.37 14.46
N GLU A 37 17.14 5.00 13.26
CA GLU A 37 17.52 5.98 12.23
C GLU A 37 16.29 6.63 11.59
N PRO A 38 16.42 7.87 11.08
CA PRO A 38 15.37 8.51 10.30
C PRO A 38 15.00 7.70 9.06
N SER A 39 13.71 7.48 8.86
CA SER A 39 13.18 6.92 7.63
C SER A 39 13.17 7.96 6.49
N VAL A 40 12.74 7.53 5.30
CA VAL A 40 12.45 8.47 4.20
C VAL A 40 11.19 9.30 4.41
N LEU A 41 10.36 8.96 5.39
CA LEU A 41 9.19 9.75 5.77
C LEU A 41 9.61 10.83 6.77
N PRO A 42 9.36 12.12 6.50
CA PRO A 42 9.77 13.20 7.38
C PRO A 42 9.23 13.03 8.80
N GLY A 43 10.11 13.04 9.80
CA GLY A 43 9.75 12.94 11.21
C GLY A 43 9.44 11.53 11.70
N TRP A 44 9.72 10.50 10.90
CA TRP A 44 9.51 9.10 11.27
C TRP A 44 10.84 8.34 11.37
N THR A 45 10.98 7.47 12.37
CA THR A 45 12.07 6.47 12.42
C THR A 45 11.73 5.23 11.61
N VAL A 46 12.73 4.38 11.33
CA VAL A 46 12.50 3.07 10.71
C VAL A 46 11.59 2.19 11.58
N ALA A 47 11.77 2.19 12.90
CA ALA A 47 10.92 1.44 13.83
C ALA A 47 9.44 1.88 13.77
N GLU A 48 9.19 3.19 13.66
CA GLU A 48 7.84 3.74 13.52
C GLU A 48 7.20 3.33 12.19
N LEU A 49 7.96 3.32 11.11
CA LEU A 49 7.49 2.84 9.81
C LEU A 49 7.15 1.34 9.83
N VAL A 50 7.96 0.52 10.49
CA VAL A 50 7.66 -0.91 10.70
C VAL A 50 6.37 -1.09 11.51
N ALA A 51 6.22 -0.34 12.61
CA ALA A 51 5.01 -0.37 13.44
C ALA A 51 3.76 0.03 12.65
N HIS A 52 3.85 1.06 11.81
CA HIS A 52 2.75 1.49 10.96
C HIS A 52 2.38 0.46 9.90
N LEU A 53 3.38 -0.12 9.22
CA LEU A 53 3.15 -1.14 8.20
C LEU A 53 2.39 -2.34 8.78
N ALA A 54 2.75 -2.79 9.98
CA ALA A 54 2.03 -3.86 10.66
C ALA A 54 0.60 -3.44 11.10
N ARG A 55 0.44 -2.22 11.63
CA ARG A 55 -0.87 -1.66 12.00
C ARG A 55 -1.80 -1.50 10.80
N ALA A 56 -1.28 -1.29 9.60
CA ALA A 56 -2.10 -1.14 8.39
C ALA A 56 -3.00 -2.36 8.17
N MET A 57 -2.59 -3.55 8.62
CA MET A 57 -3.40 -4.77 8.53
C MET A 57 -4.70 -4.70 9.36
N ASP A 58 -4.72 -3.90 10.44
CA ASP A 58 -5.89 -3.78 11.33
C ASP A 58 -7.16 -3.33 10.60
N ALA A 59 -7.04 -2.59 9.49
CA ALA A 59 -8.20 -2.12 8.76
C ALA A 59 -9.03 -3.27 8.17
N LEU A 60 -8.35 -4.36 7.75
CA LEU A 60 -9.00 -5.58 7.26
C LEU A 60 -9.48 -6.44 8.42
N ALA A 61 -8.67 -6.57 9.48
CA ALA A 61 -8.98 -7.42 10.65
C ALA A 61 -10.23 -7.01 11.43
N ILE A 62 -10.73 -5.78 11.24
CA ILE A 62 -11.95 -5.30 11.89
C ILE A 62 -13.15 -5.20 10.95
N CYS A 63 -12.99 -5.62 9.69
CA CYS A 63 -14.07 -5.54 8.73
C CYS A 63 -15.20 -6.47 9.14
N VAL A 64 -16.42 -6.03 8.89
CA VAL A 64 -17.62 -6.87 9.04
C VAL A 64 -18.49 -6.73 7.79
N PRO A 65 -19.32 -7.71 7.43
CA PRO A 65 -20.27 -7.55 6.34
C PRO A 65 -21.16 -6.32 6.55
N ALA A 66 -21.31 -5.49 5.53
CA ALA A 66 -22.21 -4.34 5.58
C ALA A 66 -23.67 -4.76 5.48
N ASN A 67 -24.58 -3.87 5.90
CA ASN A 67 -26.02 -4.09 5.74
C ASN A 67 -26.38 -4.27 4.26
N PRO A 68 -27.34 -5.15 3.91
CA PRO A 68 -27.81 -5.30 2.54
C PRO A 68 -28.23 -3.95 1.91
N GLY A 69 -27.79 -3.71 0.67
CA GLY A 69 -28.07 -2.46 -0.05
C GLY A 69 -27.12 -1.30 0.25
N THR A 70 -26.12 -1.48 1.13
CA THR A 70 -25.07 -0.47 1.35
C THR A 70 -24.27 -0.25 0.07
N ALA A 71 -24.20 0.99 -0.40
CA ALA A 71 -23.37 1.37 -1.54
C ALA A 71 -21.89 1.42 -1.13
N PRO A 72 -21.00 0.63 -1.78
CA PRO A 72 -19.57 0.68 -1.49
C PRO A 72 -18.93 1.93 -2.11
N ALA A 73 -18.00 2.55 -1.38
CA ALA A 73 -17.08 3.52 -1.95
C ALA A 73 -16.13 2.82 -2.95
N THR A 74 -15.80 3.53 -4.02
CA THR A 74 -14.77 3.13 -4.98
C THR A 74 -13.38 3.18 -4.34
N PHE A 75 -12.39 2.52 -4.97
CA PHE A 75 -11.01 2.59 -4.50
C PHE A 75 -10.47 4.03 -4.47
N ALA A 76 -10.79 4.83 -5.49
CA ALA A 76 -10.40 6.24 -5.55
C ALA A 76 -11.00 7.08 -4.41
N GLU A 77 -12.27 6.88 -4.08
CA GLU A 77 -12.93 7.55 -2.96
C GLU A 77 -12.36 7.10 -1.61
N TYR A 78 -12.07 5.80 -1.46
CA TYR A 78 -11.47 5.27 -0.26
C TYR A 78 -10.07 5.85 0.00
N LEU A 79 -9.20 5.89 -1.03
CA LEU A 79 -7.87 6.48 -0.94
C LEU A 79 -7.91 8.00 -0.70
N GLY A 80 -8.88 8.70 -1.29
CA GLY A 80 -9.07 10.15 -1.09
C GLY A 80 -9.29 10.56 0.38
N SER A 81 -9.61 9.62 1.27
CA SER A 81 -9.76 9.85 2.71
C SER A 81 -8.46 9.75 3.53
N TYR A 82 -7.33 9.42 2.88
CA TYR A 82 -6.05 9.18 3.56
C TYR A 82 -5.38 10.46 4.11
N PRO A 83 -5.34 11.59 3.37
CA PRO A 83 -4.62 12.79 3.80
C PRO A 83 -5.12 13.39 5.12
N ASP A 84 -6.42 13.27 5.41
CA ASP A 84 -7.10 13.94 6.52
C ASP A 84 -6.57 13.57 7.93
N ARG A 85 -5.72 12.55 8.06
CA ARG A 85 -5.28 12.01 9.36
C ARG A 85 -3.76 11.79 9.48
N ALA A 86 -2.96 12.42 8.63
CA ALA A 86 -1.50 12.20 8.60
C ALA A 86 -0.82 12.40 9.98
N GLU A 87 -1.18 13.46 10.71
CA GLU A 87 -0.62 13.74 12.05
C GLU A 87 -1.01 12.70 13.09
N GLU A 88 -2.28 12.30 13.12
CA GLU A 88 -2.78 11.25 14.03
C GLU A 88 -2.11 9.89 13.74
N VAL A 89 -1.91 9.58 12.46
CA VAL A 89 -1.22 8.37 12.01
C VAL A 89 0.23 8.37 12.50
N ALA A 90 0.93 9.51 12.41
CA ALA A 90 2.29 9.67 12.90
C ALA A 90 2.37 9.51 14.43
N GLU A 91 1.50 10.18 15.19
CA GLU A 91 1.46 10.04 16.65
C GLU A 91 1.19 8.59 17.06
N THR A 92 0.21 7.94 16.42
CA THR A 92 -0.15 6.55 16.72
C THR A 92 1.02 5.60 16.43
N ALA A 93 1.75 5.81 15.33
CA ALA A 93 2.91 5.00 15.01
C ALA A 93 4.02 5.15 16.06
N ARG A 94 4.28 6.37 16.55
CA ARG A 94 5.25 6.65 17.63
C ARG A 94 4.87 5.98 18.94
N ILE A 95 3.58 6.01 19.30
CA ILE A 95 3.09 5.32 20.50
C ILE A 95 3.29 3.81 20.36
N ILE A 96 2.85 3.23 19.24
CA ILE A 96 2.94 1.78 19.04
C ILE A 96 4.40 1.32 18.99
N ALA A 97 5.27 2.02 18.26
CA ALA A 97 6.69 1.65 18.14
C ALA A 97 7.36 1.51 19.51
N ARG A 98 7.06 2.43 20.45
CA ARG A 98 7.53 2.35 21.84
C ARG A 98 6.91 1.18 22.62
N GLN A 99 5.62 0.92 22.43
CA GLN A 99 4.93 -0.18 23.12
C GLN A 99 5.41 -1.57 22.69
N ILE A 100 5.92 -1.70 21.47
CA ILE A 100 6.28 -2.99 20.87
C ILE A 100 7.80 -3.18 20.74
N GLU A 101 8.62 -2.28 21.31
CA GLU A 101 10.07 -2.23 21.10
C GLU A 101 10.77 -3.57 21.37
N ASP A 102 10.34 -4.31 22.39
CA ASP A 102 10.92 -5.60 22.77
C ASP A 102 10.59 -6.75 21.80
N ALA A 103 9.48 -6.65 21.07
CA ALA A 103 8.98 -7.74 20.22
C ALA A 103 8.17 -7.24 19.00
N PRO A 104 8.74 -6.37 18.15
CA PRO A 104 7.98 -5.71 17.08
C PRO A 104 7.46 -6.71 16.04
N LEU A 105 8.25 -7.74 15.71
CA LEU A 105 7.85 -8.77 14.75
C LEU A 105 6.76 -9.70 15.29
N VAL A 106 6.77 -10.01 16.59
CA VAL A 106 5.70 -10.83 17.21
C VAL A 106 4.38 -10.07 17.16
N TRP A 107 4.42 -8.78 17.47
CA TRP A 107 3.25 -7.91 17.35
C TRP A 107 2.76 -7.84 15.91
N ALA A 108 3.68 -7.63 14.97
CA ALA A 108 3.42 -7.57 13.54
C ALA A 108 2.76 -8.86 13.01
N ASP A 109 3.31 -10.02 13.35
CA ASP A 109 2.80 -11.34 12.98
C ASP A 109 1.35 -11.53 13.46
N ALA A 110 1.02 -11.07 14.67
CA ALA A 110 -0.35 -11.16 15.20
C ALA A 110 -1.38 -10.33 14.41
N ARG A 111 -1.00 -9.16 13.88
CA ARG A 111 -1.91 -8.30 13.10
C ARG A 111 -2.17 -8.86 11.72
N ALA A 112 -1.13 -9.36 11.07
CA ALA A 112 -1.28 -10.03 9.78
C ALA A 112 -2.12 -11.31 9.91
N ALA A 113 -1.89 -12.10 10.96
CA ALA A 113 -2.72 -13.27 11.23
C ALA A 113 -4.20 -12.90 11.43
N ALA A 114 -4.50 -11.86 12.22
CA ALA A 114 -5.87 -11.39 12.41
C ALA A 114 -6.53 -10.94 11.09
N ALA A 115 -5.80 -10.18 10.26
CA ALA A 115 -6.31 -9.70 8.98
C ALA A 115 -6.54 -10.82 7.96
N LEU A 116 -5.63 -11.80 7.86
CA LEU A 116 -5.79 -12.92 6.95
C LEU A 116 -6.91 -13.86 7.41
N ASN A 117 -7.03 -14.12 8.72
CA ASN A 117 -8.15 -14.87 9.26
C ASN A 117 -9.50 -14.18 8.99
N GLU A 118 -9.55 -12.85 9.08
CA GLU A 118 -10.78 -12.10 8.76
C GLU A 118 -11.12 -12.17 7.27
N ALA A 119 -10.11 -12.08 6.39
CA ALA A 119 -10.33 -12.26 4.95
C ALA A 119 -10.90 -13.66 4.62
N GLU A 120 -10.41 -14.70 5.30
CA GLU A 120 -10.95 -16.06 5.17
C GLU A 120 -12.37 -16.16 5.72
N ALA A 121 -12.66 -15.54 6.86
CA ALA A 121 -13.98 -15.56 7.49
C ALA A 121 -15.07 -14.83 6.67
N LEU A 122 -14.71 -13.73 6.00
CA LEU A 122 -15.58 -13.01 5.07
C LEU A 122 -15.91 -13.82 3.81
N GLY A 123 -15.13 -14.87 3.54
CA GLY A 123 -15.37 -15.83 2.47
C GLY A 123 -14.93 -15.34 1.09
N PRO A 124 -15.20 -16.13 0.05
CA PRO A 124 -14.62 -15.91 -1.27
C PRO A 124 -15.36 -14.88 -2.11
N ASN A 125 -16.53 -14.41 -1.67
CA ASN A 125 -17.35 -13.49 -2.46
C ASN A 125 -16.89 -12.05 -2.26
N ASP A 126 -16.91 -11.24 -3.32
CA ASP A 126 -16.61 -9.81 -3.23
C ASP A 126 -17.78 -9.01 -2.60
N VAL A 127 -17.99 -9.23 -1.30
CA VAL A 127 -19.06 -8.60 -0.52
C VAL A 127 -18.69 -7.18 -0.12
N VAL A 128 -19.71 -6.37 0.17
CA VAL A 128 -19.48 -5.06 0.79
C VAL A 128 -19.16 -5.27 2.26
N VAL A 129 -18.02 -4.75 2.70
CA VAL A 129 -17.54 -4.76 4.08
C VAL A 129 -17.52 -3.37 4.65
N GLN A 130 -17.92 -3.24 5.92
CA GLN A 130 -17.81 -2.02 6.68
C GLN A 130 -16.43 -1.93 7.32
N GLY A 131 -15.59 -1.01 6.82
CA GLY A 131 -14.32 -0.64 7.44
C GLY A 131 -14.44 0.60 8.34
N ARG A 132 -13.30 1.05 8.91
CA ARG A 132 -13.27 2.26 9.77
C ARG A 132 -13.72 3.55 9.07
N ARG A 133 -13.39 3.68 7.77
CA ARG A 133 -13.54 4.94 7.02
C ARG A 133 -14.82 4.98 6.21
N ALA A 134 -15.13 3.90 5.51
CA ALA A 134 -16.28 3.77 4.64
C ALA A 134 -16.60 2.29 4.38
N PRO A 135 -17.84 1.96 4.00
CA PRO A 135 -18.14 0.68 3.38
C PRO A 135 -17.46 0.58 2.02
N VAL A 136 -16.83 -0.54 1.71
CA VAL A 136 -16.14 -0.82 0.44
C VAL A 136 -16.36 -2.28 0.02
N LEU A 137 -16.09 -2.62 -1.24
CA LEU A 137 -15.96 -4.03 -1.62
C LEU A 137 -14.76 -4.68 -0.89
N LEU A 138 -14.85 -5.98 -0.61
CA LEU A 138 -13.74 -6.74 -0.01
C LEU A 138 -12.49 -6.66 -0.88
N SER A 139 -12.64 -6.73 -2.20
CA SER A 139 -11.56 -6.50 -3.17
C SER A 139 -10.87 -5.15 -2.95
N THR A 140 -11.63 -4.06 -2.82
CA THR A 140 -11.11 -2.72 -2.50
C THR A 140 -10.35 -2.70 -1.17
N MET A 141 -10.85 -3.37 -0.14
CA MET A 141 -10.16 -3.46 1.15
C MET A 141 -8.83 -4.23 1.01
N LEU A 142 -8.83 -5.40 0.37
CA LEU A 142 -7.64 -6.21 0.12
C LEU A 142 -6.59 -5.44 -0.68
N VAL A 143 -6.98 -4.85 -1.81
CA VAL A 143 -6.10 -4.01 -2.65
C VAL A 143 -5.52 -2.84 -1.84
N SER A 144 -6.33 -2.18 -1.00
CA SER A 144 -5.82 -1.10 -0.14
C SER A 144 -4.75 -1.59 0.83
N ARG A 145 -4.86 -2.81 1.38
CA ARG A 145 -3.81 -3.38 2.24
C ARG A 145 -2.56 -3.72 1.45
N VAL A 146 -2.70 -4.30 0.25
CA VAL A 146 -1.56 -4.57 -0.63
C VAL A 146 -0.83 -3.26 -0.99
N LEU A 147 -1.57 -2.20 -1.32
CA LEU A 147 -1.01 -0.87 -1.57
C LEU A 147 -0.18 -0.36 -0.38
N GLU A 148 -0.72 -0.40 0.82
CA GLU A 148 -0.02 0.05 2.04
C GLU A 148 1.29 -0.73 2.24
N LEU A 149 1.24 -2.07 2.09
CA LEU A 149 2.44 -2.90 2.21
C LEU A 149 3.47 -2.59 1.12
N VAL A 150 3.06 -2.40 -0.13
CA VAL A 150 3.96 -2.14 -1.26
C VAL A 150 4.61 -0.77 -1.14
N VAL A 151 3.85 0.28 -0.86
CA VAL A 151 4.36 1.65 -0.68
C VAL A 151 5.34 1.69 0.48
N HIS A 152 4.97 1.15 1.63
CA HIS A 152 5.81 1.26 2.82
C HIS A 152 6.97 0.25 2.84
N ALA A 153 6.89 -0.86 2.11
CA ALA A 153 8.06 -1.70 1.83
C ALA A 153 9.09 -0.95 0.95
N ASP A 154 8.66 -0.18 -0.05
CA ASP A 154 9.56 0.69 -0.81
C ASP A 154 10.18 1.79 0.07
N ASP A 155 9.39 2.39 0.96
CA ASP A 155 9.87 3.38 1.93
C ASP A 155 10.93 2.77 2.87
N LEU A 156 10.67 1.56 3.38
CA LEU A 156 11.61 0.83 4.24
C LEU A 156 12.91 0.53 3.50
N LEU A 157 12.85 0.01 2.26
CA LEU A 157 14.02 -0.27 1.45
C LEU A 157 14.90 0.98 1.32
N ARG A 158 14.30 2.11 0.93
CA ARG A 158 15.02 3.37 0.77
C ARG A 158 15.60 3.88 2.10
N SER A 159 14.88 3.68 3.20
CA SER A 159 15.31 4.09 4.54
C SER A 159 16.53 3.28 5.00
N VAL A 160 16.49 1.95 4.88
CA VAL A 160 17.59 1.07 5.27
C VAL A 160 18.83 1.33 4.40
N ARG A 161 18.66 1.54 3.09
CA ARG A 161 19.78 1.88 2.21
C ARG A 161 20.42 3.21 2.57
N ARG A 162 19.62 4.22 2.91
CA ARG A 162 20.09 5.52 3.39
C ARG A 162 20.88 5.38 4.69
N ALA A 163 20.31 4.71 5.69
CA ALA A 163 20.94 4.50 7.00
C ALA A 163 22.29 3.76 6.88
N ARG A 164 22.36 2.76 6.00
CA ARG A 164 23.59 1.96 5.76
C ARG A 164 24.57 2.61 4.77
N GLY A 165 24.17 3.63 4.02
CA GLY A 165 24.94 4.19 2.91
C GLY A 165 25.25 3.18 1.80
N SER A 166 24.37 2.19 1.56
CA SER A 166 24.60 1.09 0.62
C SER A 166 23.31 0.60 -0.03
N ASP A 167 23.37 0.23 -1.31
CA ASP A 167 22.25 -0.33 -2.08
C ASP A 167 22.10 -1.86 -1.95
N ALA A 168 22.95 -2.51 -1.16
CA ALA A 168 23.03 -3.98 -1.09
C ALA A 168 21.80 -4.69 -0.49
N ALA A 169 20.83 -3.95 0.07
CA ALA A 169 19.62 -4.55 0.62
C ALA A 169 18.72 -5.12 -0.50
N PRO A 170 18.25 -6.38 -0.39
CA PRO A 170 17.33 -6.98 -1.36
C PRO A 170 16.01 -6.22 -1.39
N ASP A 171 15.24 -6.35 -2.46
CA ASP A 171 13.96 -5.65 -2.61
C ASP A 171 12.84 -6.35 -1.82
N PRO A 172 12.21 -5.71 -0.82
CA PRO A 172 11.14 -6.31 -0.02
C PRO A 172 9.77 -6.33 -0.73
N VAL A 173 9.66 -5.77 -1.93
CA VAL A 173 8.40 -5.73 -2.68
C VAL A 173 8.30 -6.91 -3.64
N ASP A 174 7.17 -7.61 -3.57
CA ASP A 174 6.77 -8.66 -4.48
C ASP A 174 6.38 -8.05 -5.84
N PRO A 175 6.98 -8.50 -6.97
CA PRO A 175 6.70 -7.90 -8.28
C PRO A 175 5.24 -7.98 -8.72
N VAL A 176 4.52 -9.05 -8.33
CA VAL A 176 3.09 -9.19 -8.67
C VAL A 176 2.25 -8.23 -7.85
N ALA A 177 2.54 -8.06 -6.56
CA ALA A 177 1.90 -7.04 -5.73
C ALA A 177 2.17 -5.62 -6.24
N LEU A 178 3.40 -5.33 -6.68
CA LEU A 178 3.77 -4.05 -7.28
C LEU A 178 2.96 -3.76 -8.55
N ASN A 179 2.88 -4.73 -9.47
CA ASN A 179 2.13 -4.57 -10.71
C ASN A 179 0.63 -4.39 -10.43
N LEU A 180 0.05 -5.19 -9.52
CA LEU A 180 -1.34 -5.02 -9.09
C LEU A 180 -1.62 -3.58 -8.62
N VAL A 181 -0.80 -3.06 -7.69
CA VAL A 181 -0.97 -1.71 -7.15
C VAL A 181 -0.77 -0.64 -8.22
N ALA A 182 0.21 -0.83 -9.11
CA ALA A 182 0.48 0.09 -10.21
C ALA A 182 -0.71 0.21 -11.19
N GLU A 183 -1.30 -0.92 -11.57
CA GLU A 183 -2.50 -0.96 -12.42
C GLU A 183 -3.72 -0.34 -11.72
N GLU A 184 -3.92 -0.62 -10.43
CA GLU A 184 -5.01 -0.03 -9.65
C GLU A 184 -4.89 1.49 -9.51
N LEU A 185 -3.68 2.02 -9.33
CA LEU A 185 -3.42 3.46 -9.33
C LEU A 185 -3.61 4.08 -10.73
N LEU A 186 -3.22 3.36 -11.79
CA LEU A 186 -3.45 3.80 -13.16
C LEU A 186 -4.95 3.86 -13.48
N SER A 187 -5.74 2.89 -13.01
CA SER A 187 -7.19 2.84 -13.23
C SER A 187 -7.89 4.09 -12.72
N ILE A 188 -7.43 4.67 -11.59
CA ILE A 188 -7.94 5.93 -11.04
C ILE A 188 -7.73 7.09 -12.01
N VAL A 189 -6.53 7.19 -12.59
CA VAL A 189 -6.18 8.26 -13.54
C VAL A 189 -6.99 8.12 -14.82
N VAL A 190 -7.07 6.90 -15.36
CA VAL A 190 -7.84 6.59 -16.57
C VAL A 190 -9.32 6.89 -16.35
N ALA A 191 -9.89 6.49 -15.21
CA ALA A 191 -11.30 6.73 -14.89
C ALA A 191 -11.64 8.23 -14.76
N ARG A 192 -10.71 9.03 -14.22
CA ARG A 192 -10.91 10.48 -14.03
C ARG A 192 -10.65 11.29 -15.30
N GLY A 193 -9.71 10.87 -16.15
CA GLY A 193 -9.26 11.66 -17.31
C GLY A 193 -9.65 11.11 -18.68
N GLY A 194 -10.09 9.86 -18.77
CA GLY A 194 -10.53 9.23 -20.01
C GLY A 194 -9.41 8.89 -21.00
N TRP A 195 -8.16 8.78 -20.54
CA TRP A 195 -7.00 8.47 -21.39
C TRP A 195 -6.76 6.97 -21.53
N ASP A 196 -6.09 6.57 -22.61
CA ASP A 196 -5.63 5.20 -22.81
C ASP A 196 -4.12 5.07 -22.53
N LEU A 197 -3.80 4.68 -21.30
CA LEU A 197 -2.44 4.57 -20.78
C LEU A 197 -2.16 3.15 -20.31
N GLU A 198 -0.87 2.80 -20.27
CA GLU A 198 -0.37 1.56 -19.68
C GLU A 198 0.88 1.85 -18.83
N VAL A 199 1.12 0.99 -17.83
CA VAL A 199 2.29 1.11 -16.94
C VAL A 199 3.55 0.63 -17.68
N ALA A 200 4.55 1.50 -17.81
CA ALA A 200 5.85 1.17 -18.39
C ALA A 200 6.89 0.81 -17.31
N ASP A 201 6.86 1.51 -16.18
CA ASP A 201 7.68 1.23 -14.99
C ASP A 201 6.80 1.36 -13.73
N ALA A 202 6.40 0.21 -13.19
CA ALA A 202 5.51 0.12 -12.04
C ALA A 202 6.08 0.78 -10.78
N ARG A 203 7.40 0.75 -10.57
CA ARG A 203 8.03 1.33 -9.37
C ARG A 203 8.07 2.85 -9.48
N THR A 204 8.47 3.36 -10.63
CA THR A 204 8.49 4.81 -10.88
C THR A 204 7.06 5.36 -10.84
N TRP A 205 6.09 4.63 -11.42
CA TRP A 205 4.68 4.99 -11.34
C TRP A 205 4.15 5.02 -9.90
N LEU A 206 4.39 3.96 -9.12
CA LEU A 206 4.03 3.89 -7.70
C LEU A 206 4.54 5.11 -6.93
N ARG A 207 5.82 5.48 -7.13
CA ARG A 207 6.44 6.60 -6.40
C ARG A 207 5.84 7.95 -6.79
N LEU A 208 5.52 8.17 -8.06
CA LEU A 208 4.83 9.39 -8.51
C LEU A 208 3.42 9.46 -7.92
N ALA A 209 2.66 8.37 -8.06
CA ALA A 209 1.29 8.27 -7.56
C ALA A 209 1.20 8.43 -6.04
N ALA A 210 2.18 7.93 -5.29
CA ALA A 210 2.26 8.03 -3.84
C ALA A 210 2.97 9.30 -3.33
N GLY A 211 3.32 10.26 -4.20
CA GLY A 211 4.01 11.49 -3.81
C GLY A 211 5.41 11.28 -3.21
N ARG A 212 6.05 10.15 -3.50
CA ARG A 212 7.39 9.79 -3.01
C ARG A 212 8.52 10.37 -3.86
N VAL A 213 8.20 10.86 -5.04
CA VAL A 213 9.08 11.68 -5.88
C VAL A 213 8.28 12.90 -6.35
N PRO A 214 8.93 14.08 -6.51
CA PRO A 214 8.26 15.25 -7.07
C PRO A 214 7.67 14.95 -8.44
N TYR A 215 6.56 15.62 -8.76
CA TYR A 215 5.99 15.56 -10.11
C TYR A 215 6.98 16.14 -11.12
N ASP A 216 7.23 15.38 -12.17
CA ASP A 216 8.10 15.73 -13.28
C ASP A 216 7.64 15.01 -14.55
N VAL A 217 7.51 15.73 -15.66
CA VAL A 217 6.94 15.20 -16.91
C VAL A 217 7.86 14.13 -17.51
N ASP A 218 9.18 14.30 -17.43
CA ASP A 218 10.14 13.31 -17.92
C ASP A 218 10.09 12.02 -17.09
N THR A 219 9.85 12.14 -15.79
CA THR A 219 9.65 10.99 -14.90
C THR A 219 8.32 10.30 -15.18
N LEU A 220 7.26 11.07 -15.45
CA LEU A 220 5.95 10.52 -15.81
C LEU A 220 6.01 9.73 -17.13
N THR A 221 6.69 10.25 -18.15
CA THR A 221 6.83 9.58 -19.45
C THR A 221 7.70 8.32 -19.41
N ARG A 222 8.56 8.16 -18.40
CA ARG A 222 9.23 6.88 -18.12
C ARG A 222 8.33 5.89 -17.38
N ALA A 223 7.42 6.40 -16.54
CA ALA A 223 6.53 5.59 -15.72
C ALA A 223 5.33 5.03 -16.50
N LEU A 224 4.74 5.85 -17.38
CA LEU A 224 3.55 5.54 -18.16
C LEU A 224 3.81 5.76 -19.65
N ARG A 225 3.12 5.00 -20.49
CA ARG A 225 3.12 5.18 -21.95
C ARG A 225 1.69 5.13 -22.50
N PRO A 226 1.39 5.83 -23.59
CA PRO A 226 0.12 5.67 -24.28
C PRO A 226 0.04 4.29 -24.93
N ARG A 227 -1.16 3.71 -24.97
CA ARG A 227 -1.37 2.42 -25.65
C ARG A 227 -1.19 2.52 -27.16
N PHE A 228 -1.54 3.67 -27.74
CA PHE A 228 -1.41 3.95 -29.16
C PHE A 228 -0.25 4.91 -29.41
N ALA A 229 0.64 4.56 -30.35
CA ALA A 229 1.82 5.35 -30.67
C ALA A 229 1.53 6.76 -31.25
N SER A 230 0.27 7.03 -31.64
CA SER A 230 -0.20 8.34 -32.07
C SER A 230 -0.46 9.31 -30.92
N ASP A 231 -0.59 8.80 -29.70
CA ASP A 231 -1.02 9.57 -28.54
C ASP A 231 0.20 10.02 -27.72
N ALA A 232 -0.03 10.96 -26.79
CA ALA A 232 0.99 11.45 -25.86
C ALA A 232 0.55 11.17 -24.42
N VAL A 233 1.53 11.03 -23.51
CA VAL A 233 1.23 10.98 -22.08
C VAL A 233 0.68 12.35 -21.64
N PRO A 234 -0.52 12.43 -21.04
CA PRO A 234 -1.11 13.69 -20.61
C PRO A 234 -0.36 14.27 -19.40
N ASP A 235 -0.46 15.59 -19.22
CA ASP A 235 -0.01 16.23 -17.98
C ASP A 235 -0.95 15.85 -16.82
N LEU A 236 -0.39 15.16 -15.81
CA LEU A 236 -1.10 14.70 -14.62
C LEU A 236 -0.84 15.56 -13.38
N GLY A 237 -0.19 16.73 -13.52
CA GLY A 237 0.21 17.58 -12.38
C GLY A 237 -0.95 18.08 -11.52
N ARG A 238 -2.19 18.11 -12.05
CA ARG A 238 -3.41 18.43 -11.27
C ARG A 238 -4.05 17.23 -10.58
N MET A 239 -3.59 16.02 -10.86
CA MET A 239 -4.15 14.77 -10.34
C MET A 239 -3.20 14.07 -9.37
N LEU A 240 -1.90 14.35 -9.45
CA LEU A 240 -0.88 13.73 -8.63
C LEU A 240 -0.44 14.64 -7.47
N PRO A 241 -0.09 14.06 -6.30
CA PRO A 241 -0.18 12.63 -5.97
C PRO A 241 -1.64 12.15 -5.76
N LEU A 242 -1.84 10.83 -5.84
CA LEU A 242 -3.12 10.17 -5.57
C LEU A 242 -3.31 9.82 -4.09
N LEU A 243 -2.21 9.75 -3.32
CA LEU A 243 -2.17 9.43 -1.89
C LEU A 243 -1.82 10.66 -1.05
#